data_AF-A0A288GSG3-F1
#
_entry.id   AF-A0A288GSG3-F1
#
_cell.length_a   1.000
_cell.length_b   1.000
_cell.length_c   1.000
_cell.angle_alpha   90.00
_cell.angle_beta   90.00
_cell.angle_gamma   90.00
#
_symmetry.space_group_name_H-M   'P 1'
#
loop_
_entity.id
_entity.type
_entity.pdbx_description
1 polymer ?
#
loop_
_entity_poly.entity_id
_entity_poly.type
_entity_poly.pdbx_seq_one_letter_code
_entity_poly.pdbx_strand_id
1 'polypeptide(L)'
;MSQSHLIIIAIILTLGAFLLGYLFAKTYFQAHIRRARSQAITQSKSVHKGFNNEKLAPLLPGFNYRPRDMTFVGKGVDYIIFNGLSQGYVDEIVFLEVKTGKSMQNNNEKLIEQAIKAGRVRYEIFRR
;
A
#
# COMPACT_ATOMS: atom_id res chain seq x y z
N MET A 1 53.85 43.59 -5.15
CA MET A 1 52.56 42.92 -5.46
C MET A 1 51.46 43.95 -5.25
N SER A 2 50.76 44.37 -6.30
CA SER A 2 49.71 45.41 -6.20
C SER A 2 48.54 44.95 -5.32
N GLN A 3 47.98 45.86 -4.51
CA GLN A 3 46.76 45.64 -3.71
C GLN A 3 45.62 45.02 -4.53
N SER A 4 45.54 45.34 -5.82
CA SER A 4 44.57 44.75 -6.75
C SER A 4 44.70 43.23 -6.91
N HIS A 5 45.92 42.67 -6.88
CA HIS A 5 46.11 41.23 -7.00
C HIS A 5 45.67 40.47 -5.75
N LEU A 6 45.88 41.06 -4.56
CA LEU A 6 45.41 40.47 -3.30
C LEU A 6 43.88 40.41 -3.25
N ILE A 7 43.21 41.48 -3.71
CA ILE A 7 41.75 41.54 -3.79
C ILE A 7 41.21 40.49 -4.77
N ILE A 8 41.83 40.34 -5.94
CA ILE A 8 41.41 39.34 -6.94
C ILE A 8 41.57 37.92 -6.41
N ILE A 9 42.68 37.61 -5.73
CA ILE A 9 42.91 36.29 -5.13
C ILE A 9 41.88 36.00 -4.04
N ALA A 10 41.57 36.98 -3.18
CA ALA A 10 40.56 36.84 -2.13
C ALA A 10 39.15 36.58 -2.72
N ILE A 11 38.79 37.26 -3.81
CA ILE A 11 37.51 37.06 -4.51
C ILE A 11 37.43 35.65 -5.13
N ILE A 12 38.51 35.17 -5.75
CA ILE A 12 38.55 33.83 -6.34
C ILE A 12 38.41 32.75 -5.25
N LEU A 13 39.11 32.91 -4.12
CA LEU A 13 39.04 31.97 -3.01
C LEU A 13 37.65 31.90 -2.37
N THR A 14 37.02 33.06 -2.18
CA THR A 14 35.67 33.14 -1.61
C THR A 14 34.61 32.54 -2.54
N LEU A 15 34.67 32.85 -3.84
CA LEU A 15 33.80 32.23 -4.85
C LEU A 15 34.01 30.71 -4.94
N GLY A 16 35.26 30.25 -4.90
CA GLY A 16 35.59 28.83 -4.91
C GLY A 16 35.04 28.09 -3.68
N ALA A 17 35.22 28.66 -2.49
CA ALA A 17 34.69 28.11 -1.24
C ALA A 17 33.15 28.06 -1.25
N PHE A 18 32.51 29.11 -1.75
CA PHE A 18 31.05 29.17 -1.89
C PHE A 18 30.52 28.11 -2.86
N LEU A 19 31.18 27.94 -4.02
CA LEU A 19 30.82 26.94 -5.01
C LEU A 19 31.00 25.52 -4.46
N LEU A 20 32.11 25.24 -3.77
CA LEU A 20 32.31 23.95 -3.11
C LEU A 20 31.22 23.68 -2.06
N GLY A 21 30.93 24.66 -1.20
CA GLY A 21 29.88 24.55 -0.18
C GLY A 21 28.52 24.25 -0.80
N TYR A 22 28.18 24.91 -1.91
CA TYR A 22 26.94 24.67 -2.65
C TYR A 22 26.87 23.25 -3.24
N LEU A 23 27.95 22.76 -3.84
CA LEU A 23 28.02 21.41 -4.40
C LEU A 23 27.92 20.32 -3.30
N PHE A 24 28.59 20.53 -2.16
CA PHE A 24 28.49 19.64 -1.00
C PHE A 24 27.07 19.64 -0.40
N ALA A 25 26.45 20.80 -0.21
CA ALA A 25 25.09 20.89 0.29
C ALA A 25 24.10 20.20 -0.66
N LYS A 26 24.26 20.38 -1.97
CA LYS A 26 23.41 19.74 -2.98
C LYS A 26 23.53 18.22 -2.94
N THR A 27 24.73 17.66 -2.87
CA THR A 27 24.94 16.20 -2.83
C THR A 27 24.46 15.59 -1.50
N TYR A 28 24.73 16.25 -0.37
CA TYR A 28 24.28 15.83 0.95
C TYR A 28 22.75 15.86 1.07
N PHE A 29 22.11 16.94 0.63
CA PHE A 29 20.64 17.10 0.68
C PHE A 29 19.94 16.11 -0.25
N GLN A 30 20.50 15.86 -1.45
CA GLN A 30 19.99 14.84 -2.38
C GLN A 30 20.06 13.43 -1.78
N ALA A 31 21.14 13.08 -1.07
CA ALA A 31 21.27 11.79 -0.40
C ALA A 31 20.30 11.66 0.79
N HIS A 32 20.10 12.74 1.56
CA HIS A 32 19.17 12.76 2.69
C HIS A 32 17.70 12.65 2.23
N ILE A 33 17.31 13.37 1.18
CA ILE A 33 15.98 13.27 0.55
C ILE A 33 15.75 11.86 -0.03
N ARG A 34 16.76 11.24 -0.64
CA ARG A 34 16.64 9.85 -1.14
C ARG A 34 16.44 8.85 0.00
N ARG A 35 17.14 8.99 1.12
CA ARG A 35 16.96 8.13 2.31
C ARG A 35 15.61 8.38 2.99
N ALA A 36 15.19 9.63 3.14
CA ALA A 36 13.87 9.98 3.66
C ALA A 36 12.74 9.49 2.75
N ARG A 37 12.88 9.55 1.42
CA ARG A 37 11.96 8.93 0.45
C ARG A 37 11.95 7.41 0.57
N SER A 38 13.12 6.77 0.68
CA SER A 38 13.21 5.32 0.85
C SER A 38 12.61 4.85 2.18
N GLN A 39 12.78 5.61 3.25
CA GLN A 39 12.19 5.33 4.57
C GLN A 39 10.68 5.59 4.58
N ALA A 40 10.19 6.67 3.95
CA ALA A 40 8.76 6.91 3.78
C ALA A 40 8.09 5.82 2.91
N ILE A 41 8.78 5.31 1.89
CA ILE A 41 8.32 4.17 1.08
C ILE A 41 8.37 2.86 1.88
N THR A 42 9.32 2.68 2.79
CA THR A 42 9.46 1.44 3.58
C THR A 42 8.51 1.43 4.78
N GLN A 43 8.30 2.57 5.44
CA GLN A 43 7.31 2.75 6.51
C GLN A 43 5.88 2.82 5.95
N SER A 44 5.65 3.34 4.74
CA SER A 44 4.33 3.20 4.10
C SER A 44 4.04 1.75 3.73
N LYS A 45 5.04 0.98 3.29
CA LYS A 45 4.88 -0.46 2.98
C LYS A 45 4.54 -1.34 4.18
N SER A 46 4.92 -0.97 5.41
CA SER A 46 4.60 -1.74 6.62
C SER A 46 3.35 -1.22 7.33
N VAL A 47 3.10 0.09 7.34
CA VAL A 47 1.95 0.69 8.05
C VAL A 47 0.70 0.87 7.17
N HIS A 48 0.83 1.08 5.84
CA HIS A 48 -0.32 1.13 4.92
C HIS A 48 -0.77 -0.26 4.43
N LYS A 49 -0.04 -1.32 4.77
CA LYS A 49 -0.37 -2.69 4.33
C LYS A 49 -1.69 -3.22 4.92
N GLY A 50 -2.14 -2.64 6.02
CA GLY A 50 -3.45 -2.92 6.63
C GLY A 50 -4.57 -1.98 6.20
N PHE A 51 -4.29 -0.86 5.53
CA PHE A 51 -5.32 0.17 5.29
C PHE A 51 -5.87 0.17 3.85
N ASN A 52 -5.18 -0.46 2.89
CA ASN A 52 -5.52 -0.34 1.46
C ASN A 52 -5.69 -1.66 0.70
N ASN A 53 -5.30 -2.83 1.22
CA ASN A 53 -5.51 -4.09 0.47
C ASN A 53 -7.00 -4.42 0.28
N GLU A 54 -7.85 -3.98 1.20
CA GLU A 54 -9.31 -4.18 1.23
C GLU A 54 -10.10 -3.33 0.21
N LYS A 55 -9.44 -2.47 -0.58
CA LYS A 55 -10.06 -1.81 -1.74
C LYS A 55 -9.37 -2.13 -3.06
N LEU A 56 -8.25 -2.84 -3.01
CA LEU A 56 -7.41 -3.15 -4.16
C LEU A 56 -7.60 -4.58 -4.66
N ALA A 57 -8.40 -5.43 -3.99
CA ALA A 57 -8.71 -6.78 -4.47
C ALA A 57 -9.20 -6.81 -5.93
N PRO A 58 -10.07 -5.88 -6.39
CA PRO A 58 -10.48 -5.82 -7.80
C PRO A 58 -9.37 -5.50 -8.81
N LEU A 59 -8.19 -5.08 -8.34
CA LEU A 59 -7.03 -4.76 -9.18
C LEU A 59 -6.01 -5.91 -9.21
N LEU A 60 -6.27 -7.02 -8.51
CA LEU A 60 -5.40 -8.19 -8.53
C LEU A 60 -5.55 -8.96 -9.85
N PRO A 61 -4.46 -9.46 -10.46
CA PRO A 61 -4.54 -10.30 -11.65
C PRO A 61 -5.41 -11.53 -11.41
N GLY A 62 -6.36 -11.80 -12.33
CA GLY A 62 -7.28 -12.95 -12.23
C GLY A 62 -8.52 -12.72 -11.37
N PHE A 63 -8.76 -11.49 -10.91
CA PHE A 63 -9.95 -11.14 -10.15
C PHE A 63 -11.17 -11.00 -11.08
N ASN A 64 -12.05 -12.00 -11.09
CA ASN A 64 -13.14 -12.11 -12.06
C ASN A 64 -14.50 -11.55 -11.58
N TYR A 65 -14.56 -11.01 -10.37
CA TYR A 65 -15.82 -10.53 -9.78
C TYR A 65 -16.07 -9.05 -10.04
N ARG A 66 -17.35 -8.68 -10.23
CA ARG A 66 -17.76 -7.29 -10.40
C ARG A 66 -17.68 -6.56 -9.06
N PRO A 67 -17.04 -5.38 -8.98
CA PRO A 67 -16.97 -4.62 -7.72
C PRO A 67 -18.33 -4.26 -7.10
N ARG A 68 -19.39 -4.13 -7.92
CA ARG A 68 -20.76 -3.84 -7.46
C ARG A 68 -21.45 -5.03 -6.79
N ASP A 69 -20.91 -6.24 -6.98
CA ASP A 69 -21.44 -7.48 -6.40
C ASP A 69 -20.73 -7.84 -5.10
N MET A 70 -19.74 -7.05 -4.68
CA MET A 70 -18.88 -7.34 -3.54
C MET A 70 -19.25 -6.48 -2.34
N THR A 71 -19.36 -7.12 -1.18
CA THR A 71 -19.51 -6.47 0.12
C THR A 71 -18.28 -6.79 0.96
N PHE A 72 -17.59 -5.75 1.41
CA PHE A 72 -16.51 -5.89 2.37
C PHE A 72 -17.07 -6.25 3.75
N VAL A 73 -16.46 -7.23 4.42
CA VAL A 73 -16.87 -7.72 5.75
C VAL A 73 -15.73 -7.64 6.76
N GLY A 74 -14.58 -8.24 6.43
CA GLY A 74 -13.43 -8.39 7.32
C GLY A 74 -13.60 -9.52 8.36
N LYS A 75 -12.64 -9.62 9.29
CA LYS A 75 -12.61 -10.62 10.39
C LYS A 75 -12.44 -12.08 9.92
N GLY A 76 -11.56 -12.30 8.94
CA GLY A 76 -11.22 -13.64 8.43
C GLY A 76 -12.06 -14.09 7.23
N VAL A 77 -12.93 -13.21 6.75
CA VAL A 77 -13.47 -13.19 5.38
C VAL A 77 -13.47 -11.73 4.92
N ASP A 78 -12.51 -11.34 4.10
CA ASP A 78 -12.43 -9.97 3.59
C ASP A 78 -13.70 -9.54 2.81
N TYR A 79 -14.24 -10.39 1.94
CA TYR A 79 -15.43 -10.07 1.14
C TYR A 79 -16.47 -11.20 1.10
N ILE A 80 -17.74 -10.80 1.00
CA ILE A 80 -18.83 -11.64 0.49
C ILE A 80 -19.20 -11.12 -0.90
N ILE A 81 -19.23 -12.01 -1.89
CA ILE A 81 -19.51 -11.67 -3.29
C ILE A 81 -20.81 -12.34 -3.70
N PHE A 82 -21.78 -11.56 -4.13
CA PHE A 82 -23.06 -12.04 -4.68
C PHE A 82 -22.97 -12.04 -6.20
N ASN A 83 -22.27 -13.02 -6.77
CA ASN A 83 -21.88 -13.01 -8.18
C ASN A 83 -23.12 -12.91 -9.10
N GLY A 84 -23.20 -11.84 -9.89
CA GLY A 84 -24.33 -11.55 -10.78
C GLY A 84 -25.36 -10.56 -10.22
N LEU A 85 -25.30 -10.20 -8.92
CA LEU A 85 -26.35 -9.44 -8.23
C LEU A 85 -26.68 -8.11 -8.92
N SER A 86 -25.66 -7.34 -9.32
CA SER A 86 -25.83 -6.08 -10.04
C SER A 86 -26.43 -6.23 -11.44
N GLN A 87 -26.59 -7.46 -11.93
CA GLN A 87 -27.25 -7.81 -13.17
C GLN A 87 -28.65 -8.41 -12.97
N GLY A 88 -29.12 -8.52 -11.71
CA GLY A 88 -30.49 -8.96 -11.38
C GLY A 88 -30.64 -10.46 -11.10
N TYR A 89 -29.56 -11.22 -10.97
CA TYR A 89 -29.56 -12.64 -10.59
C TYR A 89 -28.41 -12.93 -9.62
N VAL A 90 -28.39 -14.09 -8.95
CA VAL A 90 -27.23 -14.52 -8.15
C VAL A 90 -26.89 -15.95 -8.54
N ASP A 91 -25.72 -16.13 -9.15
CA ASP A 91 -25.21 -17.45 -9.55
C ASP A 91 -24.56 -18.17 -8.36
N GLU A 92 -23.71 -17.46 -7.63
CA GLU A 92 -23.01 -17.97 -6.45
C GLU A 92 -22.82 -16.88 -5.38
N ILE A 93 -22.71 -17.32 -4.13
CA ILE A 93 -22.27 -16.47 -3.01
C ILE A 93 -20.88 -16.94 -2.58
N VAL A 94 -19.87 -16.07 -2.75
CA VAL A 94 -18.46 -16.40 -2.51
C VAL A 94 -17.98 -15.69 -1.25
N PHE A 95 -17.42 -16.45 -0.32
CA PHE A 95 -16.69 -15.93 0.84
C PHE A 95 -15.21 -15.87 0.46
N LEU A 96 -14.67 -14.67 0.33
CA LEU A 96 -13.31 -14.45 -0.17
C LEU A 96 -12.43 -13.84 0.92
N GLU A 97 -11.27 -14.45 1.14
CA GLU A 97 -10.17 -13.91 1.93
C GLU A 97 -8.99 -13.61 1.00
N VAL A 98 -8.43 -12.41 1.06
CA VAL A 98 -7.36 -11.95 0.17
C VAL A 98 -6.02 -12.02 0.89
N LYS A 99 -5.18 -12.98 0.52
CA LYS A 99 -3.80 -13.07 1.00
C LYS A 99 -2.83 -12.36 0.07
N THR A 100 -1.84 -11.67 0.64
CA THR A 100 -0.75 -11.06 -0.12
C THR A 100 0.61 -11.63 0.29
N GLY A 101 1.48 -11.87 -0.69
CA GLY A 101 2.84 -12.37 -0.46
C GLY A 101 2.87 -13.74 0.21
N LYS A 102 3.55 -13.85 1.37
CA LYS A 102 3.70 -15.09 2.15
C LYS A 102 2.67 -15.21 3.29
N SER A 103 1.58 -14.44 3.24
CA SER A 103 0.57 -14.46 4.29
C SER A 103 -0.13 -15.81 4.34
N MET A 104 -0.11 -16.46 5.50
CA MET A 104 -0.78 -17.73 5.74
C MET A 104 -2.13 -17.53 6.41
N GLN A 105 -3.01 -18.52 6.24
CA GLN A 105 -4.31 -18.53 6.88
C GLN A 105 -4.19 -18.69 8.40
N ASN A 106 -4.82 -17.81 9.16
CA ASN A 106 -4.85 -17.89 10.62
C ASN A 106 -5.90 -18.91 11.11
N ASN A 107 -5.93 -19.18 12.42
CA ASN A 107 -6.84 -20.18 12.98
C ASN A 107 -8.33 -19.80 12.81
N ASN A 108 -8.69 -18.53 12.93
CA ASN A 108 -10.08 -18.09 12.78
C ASN A 108 -10.56 -18.28 11.33
N GLU A 109 -9.74 -17.90 10.35
CA GLU A 109 -10.00 -18.11 8.92
C GLU A 109 -10.15 -19.59 8.58
N LYS A 110 -9.34 -20.47 9.18
CA LYS A 110 -9.47 -21.93 9.00
C LYS A 110 -10.80 -22.45 9.54
N LEU A 111 -11.20 -21.99 10.72
CA LEU A 111 -12.48 -22.39 11.32
C LEU A 111 -13.66 -21.93 10.47
N ILE A 112 -13.60 -20.73 9.92
CA ILE A 112 -14.63 -20.18 9.02
C ILE A 112 -14.68 -21.00 7.71
N GLU A 113 -13.53 -21.23 7.07
CA GLU A 113 -13.45 -22.05 5.86
C GLU A 113 -14.02 -23.45 6.07
N GLN A 114 -13.70 -24.10 7.19
CA GLN A 114 -14.25 -25.41 7.54
C GLN A 114 -15.76 -25.38 7.76
N ALA A 115 -16.31 -24.33 8.36
CA ALA A 115 -17.75 -24.17 8.51
C ALA A 115 -18.43 -24.05 7.14
N ILE A 116 -17.87 -23.23 6.25
CA ILE A 116 -18.38 -23.04 4.88
C ILE A 116 -18.31 -24.35 4.09
N LYS A 117 -17.16 -25.03 4.09
CA LYS A 117 -16.98 -26.33 3.42
C LYS A 117 -17.92 -27.41 3.93
N ALA A 118 -18.29 -27.36 5.22
CA ALA A 118 -19.27 -28.25 5.82
C ALA A 118 -20.73 -27.83 5.56
N GLY A 119 -20.99 -26.80 4.75
CA GLY A 119 -22.34 -26.32 4.44
C GLY A 119 -23.04 -25.63 5.61
N ARG A 120 -22.31 -25.22 6.66
CA ARG A 120 -22.87 -24.55 7.84
C ARG A 120 -23.10 -23.06 7.58
N VAL A 121 -23.88 -22.76 6.54
CA VAL A 121 -24.25 -21.41 6.11
C VAL A 121 -25.77 -21.33 5.99
N ARG A 122 -26.39 -20.26 6.53
CA ARG A 122 -27.84 -20.07 6.56
C ARG A 122 -28.23 -18.64 6.21
N TYR A 123 -29.31 -18.49 5.46
CA TYR A 123 -30.02 -17.22 5.31
C TYR A 123 -31.13 -17.13 6.35
N GLU A 124 -31.16 -16.07 7.15
CA GLU A 124 -32.13 -15.89 8.23
C GLU A 124 -32.68 -14.46 8.21
N ILE A 125 -34.01 -14.33 8.30
CA ILE A 125 -34.69 -13.04 8.40
C ILE A 125 -35.16 -12.86 9.83
N PHE A 126 -34.46 -12.01 10.58
CA PHE A 126 -34.93 -11.54 11.88
C PHE A 126 -35.72 -10.25 11.70
N ARG A 127 -36.96 -10.22 12.20
CA ARG A 127 -37.79 -9.01 12.25
C ARG A 127 -37.88 -8.54 13.71
N ARG A 128 -37.63 -7.26 13.93
CA ARG A 128 -37.77 -6.61 15.23
C ARG A 128 -39.22 -6.18 15.47
#